data_AF-E9GW63-F1
#
_entry.id   AF-E9GW63-F1
#
_cell.length_a   1.000
_cell.length_b   1.000
_cell.length_c   1.000
_cell.angle_alpha   90.00
_cell.angle_beta   90.00
_cell.angle_gamma   90.00
#
_symmetry.space_group_name_H-M   'P 1'
#
loop_
_entity.id
_entity.type
_entity.pdbx_description
1 polymer ?
#
loop_
_entity_poly.entity_id
_entity_poly.type
_entity_poly.pdbx_seq_one_letter_code
_entity_poly.pdbx_strand_id
1 'polypeptide(L)'
;MSALSSGHHSLSKRSFFDINCKGLYDKSIFARLDRICQDCYSLYREPELHTLCRKNCFTTNYFKGCLDALLINDEKDIQRVMKDISIIHQIPI
;
A
#
# COMPACT_ATOMS: atom_id res chain seq x y z
N MET A 1 -21.61 -14.11 19.84
CA MET A 1 -20.61 -14.90 19.11
C MET A 1 -19.87 -13.93 18.21
N SER A 2 -18.65 -13.57 18.57
CA SER A 2 -17.89 -12.48 17.94
C SER A 2 -17.27 -12.95 16.62
N ALA A 3 -17.71 -12.39 15.51
CA ALA A 3 -17.06 -12.61 14.22
C ALA A 3 -15.87 -11.65 14.09
N LEU A 4 -14.67 -12.16 14.34
CA LEU A 4 -13.43 -11.51 13.89
C LEU A 4 -13.37 -11.65 12.36
N SER A 5 -13.87 -10.65 11.63
CA SER A 5 -13.59 -10.57 10.20
C SER A 5 -12.17 -10.06 10.03
N SER A 6 -11.21 -10.97 9.87
CA SER A 6 -9.94 -10.68 9.22
C SER A 6 -10.27 -10.11 7.84
N GLY A 7 -10.26 -8.78 7.75
CA GLY A 7 -10.63 -8.04 6.56
C GLY A 7 -9.62 -8.26 5.44
N HIS A 8 -9.75 -9.38 4.74
CA HIS A 8 -9.37 -9.45 3.34
C HIS A 8 -10.35 -8.54 2.59
N HIS A 9 -10.09 -7.23 2.62
CA HIS A 9 -10.72 -6.29 1.71
C HIS A 9 -10.49 -6.86 0.30
N SER A 10 -11.56 -7.20 -0.40
CA SER A 10 -11.48 -7.66 -1.78
C SER A 10 -10.79 -6.54 -2.58
N LEU A 11 -9.52 -6.76 -2.89
CA LEU A 11 -8.68 -5.90 -3.70
C LEU A 11 -9.31 -5.84 -5.09
N SER A 12 -10.25 -4.91 -5.24
CA SER A 12 -11.09 -4.75 -6.39
C SER A 12 -10.42 -3.75 -7.33
N LYS A 13 -10.66 -3.93 -8.63
CA LYS A 13 -10.23 -2.96 -9.64
C LYS A 13 -10.76 -1.55 -9.33
N ARG A 14 -11.88 -1.45 -8.60
CA ARG A 14 -12.43 -0.17 -8.12
C ARG A 14 -11.52 0.53 -7.11
N SER A 15 -11.07 -0.17 -6.06
CA SER A 15 -10.21 0.44 -5.03
C SER A 15 -8.86 0.90 -5.56
N PHE A 16 -8.40 0.31 -6.66
CA PHE A 16 -7.20 0.75 -7.39
C PHE A 16 -7.38 2.14 -8.02
N PHE A 17 -8.51 2.38 -8.71
CA PHE A 17 -8.79 3.68 -9.31
C PHE A 17 -9.17 4.74 -8.27
N ASP A 18 -9.83 4.33 -7.17
CA ASP A 18 -10.25 5.25 -6.10
C ASP A 18 -9.07 5.95 -5.41
N ILE A 19 -7.88 5.36 -5.43
CA ILE A 19 -6.64 5.95 -4.88
C ILE A 19 -5.74 6.58 -5.95
N ASN A 20 -6.26 6.82 -7.15
CA ASN A 20 -5.52 7.42 -8.27
C ASN A 20 -4.37 6.56 -8.82
N CYS A 21 -4.38 5.23 -8.65
CA CYS A 21 -3.53 4.38 -9.47
C CYS A 21 -4.10 4.31 -10.89
N LYS A 22 -3.29 4.67 -11.88
CA LYS A 22 -3.69 4.73 -13.30
C LYS A 22 -2.92 3.74 -14.19
N GLY A 23 -1.95 3.02 -13.62
CA GLY A 23 -1.05 2.14 -14.34
C GLY A 23 -1.62 0.75 -14.58
N LEU A 24 -0.73 -0.23 -14.76
CA LEU A 24 -1.13 -1.60 -14.96
C LEU A 24 -1.70 -2.16 -13.66
N TYR A 25 -2.95 -2.59 -13.68
CA TYR A 25 -3.55 -3.24 -12.52
C TYR A 25 -3.01 -4.65 -12.34
N ASP A 26 -2.05 -4.81 -11.43
CA ASP A 26 -1.57 -6.11 -10.96
C ASP A 26 -2.04 -6.35 -9.53
N LYS A 27 -2.90 -7.37 -9.35
CA LYS A 27 -3.48 -7.72 -8.05
C LYS A 27 -2.41 -8.10 -7.03
N SER A 28 -1.33 -8.75 -7.46
CA SER A 28 -0.26 -9.22 -6.56
C SER A 28 0.59 -8.07 -6.05
N ILE A 29 0.88 -7.09 -6.92
CA ILE A 29 1.58 -5.85 -6.56
C ILE A 29 0.73 -5.04 -5.60
N PHE A 30 -0.52 -4.80 -5.97
CA PHE A 30 -1.45 -4.03 -5.16
C PHE A 30 -1.64 -4.65 -3.76
N ALA A 31 -1.76 -5.98 -3.66
CA ALA A 31 -1.85 -6.69 -2.39
C ALA A 31 -0.60 -6.59 -1.52
N ARG A 32 0.58 -6.43 -2.14
CA ARG A 32 1.85 -6.29 -1.41
C ARG A 32 1.98 -4.88 -0.82
N LEU A 33 1.62 -3.85 -1.59
CA LEU A 33 1.64 -2.47 -1.12
C LEU A 33 0.55 -2.20 -0.08
N ASP A 34 -0.66 -2.77 -0.25
CA ASP A 34 -1.76 -2.67 0.73
C ASP A 34 -1.37 -3.32 2.07
N ARG A 35 -0.63 -4.43 2.04
CA ARG A 35 -0.10 -5.07 3.26
C ARG A 35 0.84 -4.18 4.06
N ILE A 36 1.73 -3.44 3.40
CA ILE A 36 2.61 -2.46 4.09
C ILE A 36 1.78 -1.45 4.88
N CYS A 37 0.73 -0.93 4.25
CA CYS A 37 -0.18 0.00 4.92
C CYS A 37 -0.95 -0.66 6.08
N GLN A 38 -1.34 -1.93 5.94
CA GLN A 38 -2.05 -2.68 6.96
C GLN A 38 -1.16 -3.00 8.18
N ASP A 39 0.08 -3.39 7.94
CA ASP A 39 1.06 -3.69 8.99
C ASP A 39 1.43 -2.42 9.75
N CYS A 40 1.61 -1.30 9.04
CA CYS A 40 1.84 0.02 9.61
C CYS A 40 0.64 0.50 10.46
N TYR A 41 -0.59 0.35 9.96
CA TYR A 41 -1.80 0.58 10.75
C TYR A 41 -1.82 -0.28 12.01
N SER A 42 -1.45 -1.56 11.92
CA SER A 42 -1.50 -2.48 13.05
C SER A 42 -0.46 -2.13 14.13
N LEU A 43 0.68 -1.56 13.72
CA LEU A 43 1.74 -1.08 14.60
C LEU A 43 1.31 0.15 15.40
N TYR A 44 0.77 1.17 14.73
CA TYR A 44 0.33 2.41 15.39
C TYR A 44 -1.09 2.37 15.95
N ARG A 45 -1.90 1.38 15.52
CA ARG A 45 -3.32 1.21 15.81
C ARG A 45 -4.19 2.43 15.42
N GLU A 46 -3.79 3.16 14.39
CA GLU A 46 -4.44 4.39 13.94
C GLU A 46 -5.17 4.17 12.59
N PRO A 47 -6.51 4.09 12.55
CA PRO A 47 -7.26 3.70 11.37
C PRO A 47 -7.06 4.64 10.16
N GLU A 48 -6.79 5.92 10.39
CA GLU A 48 -6.54 6.87 9.31
C GLU A 48 -5.25 6.58 8.54
N LEU A 49 -4.24 5.97 9.19
CA LEU A 49 -2.96 5.66 8.55
C LEU A 49 -3.11 4.74 7.36
N HIS A 50 -3.97 3.72 7.45
CA HIS A 50 -4.20 2.81 6.34
C HIS A 50 -4.74 3.56 5.10
N THR A 51 -5.69 4.48 5.30
CA THR A 51 -6.25 5.27 4.20
C THR A 51 -5.24 6.27 3.64
N LEU A 52 -4.49 6.95 4.50
CA LEU A 52 -3.48 7.95 4.12
C LEU A 52 -2.25 7.32 3.43
N CYS A 53 -1.86 6.12 3.85
CA CYS A 53 -0.77 5.34 3.27
C CYS A 53 -1.07 4.95 1.82
N ARG A 54 -2.31 4.49 1.53
CA ARG A 54 -2.71 4.06 0.18
C ARG A 54 -3.01 5.20 -0.78
N LYS A 55 -3.36 6.37 -0.25
CA LYS A 55 -3.77 7.54 -1.04
C LYS A 55 -2.74 7.88 -2.13
N ASN A 56 -3.17 8.46 -3.24
CA ASN A 56 -2.31 8.84 -4.36
C ASN A 56 -1.40 7.69 -4.84
N CYS A 57 -1.92 6.47 -4.87
CA CYS A 57 -1.21 5.28 -5.32
C CYS A 57 0.10 5.00 -4.55
N PHE A 58 0.04 5.02 -3.21
CA PHE A 58 1.19 4.72 -2.34
C PHE A 58 2.37 5.70 -2.45
N THR A 59 2.14 6.91 -2.98
CA THR A 59 3.19 7.93 -3.15
C THR A 59 3.24 8.97 -2.02
N THR A 60 2.48 8.76 -0.94
CA THR A 60 2.42 9.71 0.18
C THR A 60 3.62 9.60 1.11
N ASN A 61 3.86 10.65 1.89
CA ASN A 61 4.85 10.60 2.97
C ASN A 61 4.49 9.58 4.06
N TYR A 62 3.20 9.26 4.24
CA TYR A 62 2.75 8.20 5.13
C TYR A 62 3.25 6.84 4.68
N PHE A 63 3.23 6.56 3.38
CA PHE A 63 3.79 5.32 2.85
C PHE A 63 5.28 5.19 3.17
N LYS A 64 6.06 6.26 2.95
CA LYS A 64 7.49 6.29 3.29
C LYS A 64 7.73 6.08 4.80
N GLY A 65 6.99 6.79 5.64
CA GLY A 65 7.06 6.61 7.10
C GLY A 65 6.68 5.19 7.54
N CYS A 66 5.75 4.54 6.84
CA CYS A 66 5.42 3.13 7.08
C CYS A 66 6.56 2.18 6.70
N LEU A 67 7.30 2.44 5.62
CA LEU A 67 8.50 1.65 5.28
C LEU A 67 9.54 1.77 6.40
N ASP A 68 9.79 2.98 6.88
CA ASP A 68 10.74 3.22 7.97
C ASP A 68 10.29 2.55 9.28
N ALA A 69 9.01 2.67 9.65
CA ALA A 69 8.44 2.10 10.86
C ALA A 69 8.44 0.56 10.86
N LEU A 70 8.27 -0.05 9.67
CA LEU A 70 8.33 -1.50 9.48
C LEU A 70 9.75 -2.02 9.24
N LEU A 71 10.76 -1.16 9.34
CA LEU A 71 12.17 -1.51 9.08
C LEU A 71 12.39 -2.09 7.68
N ILE A 72 11.66 -1.57 6.69
CA ILE A 72 11.86 -1.85 5.27
C ILE A 72 12.81 -0.78 4.74
N ASN A 73 14.06 -0.84 5.16
CA ASN A 73 15.10 0.15 4.89
C ASN A 73 16.29 -0.43 4.11
N ASP A 74 16.27 -1.73 3.83
CA ASP A 74 17.21 -2.36 2.90
C ASP A 74 17.04 -1.79 1.49
N GLU A 75 18.14 -1.40 0.86
CA GLU A 75 18.13 -0.80 -0.48
C GLU A 75 17.40 -1.69 -1.49
N LYS A 76 17.60 -3.01 -1.42
CA LYS A 76 16.94 -3.97 -2.30
C LYS A 76 15.42 -4.00 -2.13
N ASP A 77 14.95 -3.87 -0.90
CA ASP A 77 13.52 -3.89 -0.60
C ASP A 77 12.85 -2.58 -0.98
N ILE A 78 13.51 -1.45 -0.69
CA ILE A 78 13.08 -0.13 -1.19
C ILE A 78 13.01 -0.13 -2.72
N GLN A 79 14.05 -0.63 -3.41
CA GLN A 79 14.05 -0.72 -4.88
C GLN A 79 12.90 -1.60 -5.39
N ARG A 80 12.62 -2.72 -4.72
CA ARG A 80 11.50 -3.60 -5.08
C ARG A 80 10.15 -2.89 -4.93
N VAL A 81 9.92 -2.24 -3.79
CA VAL A 81 8.69 -1.50 -3.51
C VAL A 81 8.51 -0.34 -4.49
N MET A 82 9.57 0.41 -4.77
CA MET A 82 9.52 1.52 -5.72
C MET A 82 9.24 1.05 -7.15
N LYS A 83 9.81 -0.08 -7.57
CA LYS A 83 9.52 -0.72 -8.85
C LYS A 83 8.06 -1.20 -8.93
N ASP A 84 7.53 -1.72 -7.84
CA ASP A 84 6.13 -2.12 -7.75
C ASP A 84 5.18 -0.92 -7.93
N ILE A 85 5.48 0.20 -7.26
CA ILE A 85 4.74 1.45 -7.41
C ILE A 85 4.81 1.95 -8.85
N SER A 86 5.97 1.93 -9.51
CA SER A 86 6.11 2.44 -10.88
C SER A 86 5.32 1.63 -11.92
N ILE A 87 5.09 0.33 -11.70
CA ILE A 87 4.24 -0.49 -12.58
C ILE A 87 2.77 -0.03 -12.52
N ILE A 88 2.31 0.35 -11.32
CA ILE A 88 0.90 0.68 -11.07
C ILE A 88 0.59 2.19 -11.11
N HIS A 89 1.63 3.03 -11.07
CA HIS A 89 1.56 4.48 -11.14
C HIS A 89 1.95 4.92 -12.55
N GLN A 90 0.95 5.16 -13.41
CA GLN A 90 1.13 5.49 -14.84
C GLN A 90 1.80 6.85 -15.07
N ILE A 91 3.12 6.95 -14.88
CA ILE A 91 3.93 8.06 -15.38
C ILE A 91 5.28 7.49 -15.85
N PRO A 92 5.72 7.74 -17.09
CA PRO A 92 7.11 7.49 -17.48
C PRO A 92 7.99 8.44 -16.67
N ILE A 93 8.95 7.87 -15.93
CA ILE A 93 9.99 8.60 -15.20
C ILE A 93 10.63 9.66 -16.10
#